data_AF-A0A9D8GTV9-F1
#
_entry.id   AF-A0A9D8GTV9-F1
#
_cell.length_a   1.000
_cell.length_b   1.000
_cell.length_c   1.000
_cell.angle_alpha   90.00
_cell.angle_beta   90.00
_cell.angle_gamma   90.00
#
_symmetry.space_group_name_H-M   'P 1'
#
loop_
_entity.id
_entity.type
_entity.pdbx_description
1 polymer ?
#
loop_
_entity_poly.entity_id
_entity_poly.type
_entity_poly.pdbx_seq_one_letter_code
_entity_poly.pdbx_strand_id
1 'polypeptide(L)' 'MDAKAVEVLAREAGLSRALDKFPDDVAAAAAQAADLARRLGPPADPLAEPWPPMKVGAPR' A
#
# COMPACT_ATOMS: atom_id res chain seq x y z
N MET A 1 -13.68 1.05 6.12
CA MET A 1 -13.67 -0.26 5.42
C MET A 1 -14.37 -1.27 6.29
N ASP A 2 -15.01 -2.27 5.71
CA ASP A 2 -15.59 -3.40 6.44
C ASP A 2 -14.48 -4.37 6.91
N ALA A 3 -14.60 -4.91 8.12
CA ALA A 3 -13.58 -5.78 8.72
C ALA A 3 -13.39 -7.09 7.93
N LYS A 4 -14.48 -7.66 7.41
CA LYS A 4 -14.40 -8.84 6.54
C LYS A 4 -13.69 -8.54 5.22
N ALA A 5 -13.88 -7.35 4.66
CA ALA A 5 -13.17 -6.92 3.46
C ALA A 5 -11.66 -6.81 3.70
N VAL A 6 -11.25 -6.26 4.86
CA VAL A 6 -9.84 -6.17 5.26
C VAL A 6 -9.21 -7.56 5.43
N GLU A 7 -9.91 -8.50 6.06
CA GLU A 7 -9.42 -9.87 6.23
C GLU A 7 -9.19 -10.59 4.89
N VAL A 8 -10.13 -10.48 3.95
CA VAL A 8 -9.99 -11.09 2.62
C VAL A 8 -8.77 -10.50 1.89
N LEU A 9 -8.66 -9.17 1.86
CA LEU A 9 -7.54 -8.48 1.22
C LEU A 9 -6.20 -8.81 1.87
N ALA A 10 -6.16 -8.90 3.20
CA ALA A 10 -4.94 -9.27 3.92
C ALA A 10 -4.48 -10.68 3.56
N ARG A 11 -5.41 -11.63 3.41
CA ARG A 11 -5.08 -13.01 2.98
C ARG A 11 -4.57 -13.04 1.54
N GLU A 12 -5.20 -12.32 0.63
CA GLU A 12 -4.76 -12.22 -0.78
C GLU A 12 -3.38 -11.57 -0.92
N ALA A 13 -3.09 -10.57 -0.08
CA ALA A 13 -1.79 -9.92 0.00
C ALA A 13 -0.71 -10.74 0.73
N GLY A 14 -1.03 -11.94 1.21
CA GLY A 14 -0.09 -12.79 1.96
C GLY A 14 0.21 -12.31 3.39
N LEU A 15 -0.62 -11.44 3.95
CA LEU A 15 -0.47 -10.83 5.27
C LEU A 15 -1.16 -11.64 6.39
N SER A 16 -1.48 -12.92 6.19
CA SER A 16 -2.23 -13.73 7.17
C SER A 16 -1.61 -13.73 8.57
N ARG A 17 -0.27 -13.83 8.67
CA ARG A 17 0.42 -13.75 9.98
C ARG A 17 0.31 -12.39 10.67
N ALA A 18 0.25 -11.32 9.89
CA ALA A 18 0.09 -9.96 10.42
C ALA A 18 -1.35 -9.76 10.89
N LEU A 19 -2.32 -10.29 10.14
CA LEU A 19 -3.73 -10.27 10.55
C LEU A 19 -3.96 -11.00 11.87
N ASP A 20 -3.32 -12.17 12.07
CA ASP A 20 -3.47 -12.95 13.30
C ASP A 20 -2.87 -12.27 14.54
N LYS A 21 -1.76 -11.54 14.37
CA LYS A 21 -1.00 -10.96 15.49
C LYS A 21 -1.35 -9.49 15.75
N PHE A 22 -1.72 -8.76 14.72
CA PHE A 22 -1.89 -7.30 14.73
C PHE A 22 -3.11 -6.88 13.87
N PRO A 23 -4.32 -7.34 14.20
CA PRO A 23 -5.51 -7.05 13.40
C PRO A 23 -5.82 -5.55 13.31
N ASP A 24 -5.59 -4.81 14.39
CA ASP A 24 -5.85 -3.36 14.44
C ASP A 24 -4.89 -2.56 13.54
N ASP A 25 -3.61 -2.95 13.50
CA ASP A 25 -2.62 -2.31 12.65
C ASP A 25 -2.91 -2.57 11.17
N VAL A 26 -3.36 -3.79 10.83
CA VAL A 26 -3.78 -4.13 9.46
C VAL A 26 -5.01 -3.31 9.05
N ALA A 27 -5.98 -3.13 9.95
CA ALA A 27 -7.15 -2.30 9.70
C ALA A 27 -6.78 -0.81 9.52
N ALA A 28 -5.89 -0.29 10.37
CA ALA A 28 -5.39 1.08 10.26
C ALA A 28 -4.63 1.32 8.94
N ALA A 29 -3.74 0.39 8.57
CA ALA A 29 -3.00 0.44 7.31
C ALA A 29 -3.95 0.41 6.10
N ALA A 30 -4.98 -0.45 6.12
CA ALA A 30 -5.98 -0.51 5.07
C ALA A 30 -6.76 0.81 4.93
N ALA A 31 -7.12 1.46 6.06
CA ALA A 31 -7.77 2.76 6.05
C ALA A 31 -6.86 3.86 5.47
N GLN A 32 -5.58 3.88 5.83
CA GLN A 32 -4.60 4.82 5.29
C GLN A 32 -4.37 4.62 3.80
N ALA A 33 -4.23 3.37 3.36
CA ALA A 33 -4.08 3.05 1.94
C ALA A 33 -5.29 3.50 1.12
N ALA A 34 -6.50 3.28 1.63
CA ALA A 34 -7.73 3.74 0.96
C ALA A 34 -7.81 5.28 0.86
N ASP A 35 -7.42 6.00 1.91
CA ASP A 35 -7.36 7.46 1.88
C ASP A 35 -6.32 7.97 0.87
N LEU A 36 -5.11 7.39 0.88
CA LEU A 36 -4.04 7.75 -0.05
C LEU A 36 -4.41 7.44 -1.51
N ALA A 37 -5.02 6.29 -1.78
CA ALA A 37 -5.46 5.93 -3.13
C ALA A 37 -6.46 6.96 -3.68
N ARG A 38 -7.37 7.43 -2.83
CA ARG A 38 -8.33 8.50 -3.18
C ARG A 38 -7.64 9.84 -3.46
N ARG A 39 -6.54 10.14 -2.75
CA ARG A 39 -5.79 11.40 -2.90
C ARG A 39 -4.84 11.40 -4.08
N LEU A 40 -4.19 10.27 -4.37
CA LEU A 40 -3.16 10.17 -5.39
C LEU A 40 -3.74 10.12 -6.80
N GLY A 41 -4.98 9.63 -6.95
CA GLY A 41 -5.56 9.39 -8.27
C GLY A 41 -4.75 8.33 -9.06
N PRO A 42 -5.33 7.72 -10.10
CA PRO A 42 -4.55 6.90 -11.01
C PRO A 42 -3.55 7.79 -11.75
N PRO A 43 -2.29 7.35 -11.95
CA PRO A 43 -1.38 8.04 -12.86
C PRO A 43 -2.01 8.10 -14.26
N ALA A 44 -1.91 9.25 -14.92
CA ALA A 44 -2.50 9.47 -16.23
C ALA A 44 -1.94 8.51 -17.30
N ASP A 45 -0.69 8.07 -17.12
CA ASP A 45 -0.04 7.05 -17.93
C ASP A 45 0.83 6.15 -17.03
N PRO A 46 0.48 4.86 -16.87
CA PRO A 46 1.29 3.91 -16.11
C PRO A 46 2.66 3.56 -16.73
N LEU A 47 2.82 3.80 -18.04
CA LEU A 47 4.05 3.55 -18.81
C LEU A 47 4.90 4.80 -18.99
N ALA A 48 4.36 5.98 -18.74
CA ALA A 48 5.16 7.19 -18.67
C ALA A 48 6.09 7.04 -17.48
N GLU A 49 7.38 6.80 -17.73
CA GLU A 49 8.41 6.73 -16.69
C GLU A 49 8.61 8.13 -16.08
N PRO A 50 7.97 8.49 -14.96
CA PRO A 50 8.11 9.81 -14.35
C PRO A 50 9.28 9.82 -13.36
N TRP A 51 9.92 8.66 -13.17
CA TRP A 51 10.93 8.43 -12.18
C TRP A 51 12.24 9.02 -12.72
N PRO A 52 12.85 9.96 -12.01
CA PRO A 52 14.16 10.45 -12.42
C PRO A 52 15.13 9.26 -12.50
N PRO A 53 16.07 9.28 -13.45
CA PRO A 53 17.06 8.21 -13.58
C PRO A 53 17.75 7.99 -12.23
N MET A 54 17.99 6.72 -11.91
CA MET A 54 18.61 6.31 -10.64
C MET A 54 19.94 7.05 -10.46
N LYS A 55 20.03 7.88 -9.42
CA LYS A 55 21.26 8.62 -9.10
C LYS A 55 22.05 7.83 -8.08
N VAL A 56 23.30 7.48 -8.41
CA VAL A 56 24.24 6.94 -7.43
C VAL A 56 24.53 8.03 -6.40
N GLY A 57 24.42 7.72 -5.11
CA GLY A 57 24.73 8.66 -4.03
C GLY A 57 26.20 9.09 -4.10
N ALA A 58 26.48 10.38 -3.88
CA ALA A 58 27.85 10.88 -3.85
C ALA A 58 28.66 10.14 -2.77
N PRO A 59 29.92 9.75 -3.05
CA PRO A 59 30.78 9.19 -2.02
C PRO A 59 30.98 10.22 -0.90
N ARG A 60 30.87 9.76 0.36
CA ARG A 60 31.13 10.57 1.56
C ARG A 60 32.60 10.94 1.67
#